data_AF-A0A1H1U650-F1
#
_entry.id   AF-A0A1H1U650-F1
#
_cell.length_a   1.000
_cell.length_b   1.000
_cell.length_c   1.000
_cell.angle_alpha   90.00
_cell.angle_beta   90.00
_cell.angle_gamma   90.00
#
_symmetry.space_group_name_H-M   'P 1'
#
loop_
_entity.id
_entity.type
_entity.pdbx_description
1 polymer ?
#
loop_
_entity_poly.entity_id
_entity_poly.type
_entity_poly.pdbx_seq_one_letter_code
_entity_poly.pdbx_strand_id
1 'polypeptide(L)'
;MKLKQPLVLGYPRSGFTLLLSVIAEIRRVTGLSDPAPGGAFLQAFCQSVGQQIALRIQGIFERRGLAQALIYNDNFRYLPGGPKWVKGDAPQTACFRKYIGIRGAGDFTLITSHPVEILSVYETAHSHVGPDTWPAHPAFAGHQRFSSLRNPAGTVTSACFSFNALASEYIQRFIPPEQDNDELRQRIALYKLSDLNFFEALVGPLQAYMRVFEEYASEYHIMRWEDLIQAPIPTILGLAEVQGVFLDAQQAAAIWQRLDHVNLTGAHRHNLRQGQGVVGGWRNWLTNTHLNILRDYGLESVAQRYGYGAFGTFDESAYTPFQRELAGLLERREIFRDYGDEDLFGFAFNKSNLDLERFAFKRFAWKKHTQIERSTCPDDELVAQVSDCAEETCEVINAALTSWLDNGLADVSERVERVIRALEPLRIGTQTLDGYREQLLAAGNAQCAVGPSTSLGTPLLLESIGTTNIVAYGGHYYGLPQALGALDFSSDIRQLPGVQVDERLANLLARIKHQ
;
A
#
# COMPACT_ATOMS: atom_id res chain seq x y z
N MET A 1 26.04 3.24 8.62
CA MET A 1 25.46 3.35 7.26
C MET A 1 24.01 3.82 7.40
N LYS A 2 23.55 4.83 6.65
CA LYS A 2 22.16 5.31 6.75
C LYS A 2 21.24 4.29 6.07
N LEU A 3 20.23 3.79 6.78
CA LEU A 3 19.26 2.87 6.18
C LEU A 3 18.52 3.55 5.03
N LYS A 4 18.41 2.84 3.90
CA LYS A 4 17.63 3.30 2.77
C LYS A 4 16.13 3.19 3.08
N GLN A 5 15.34 4.13 2.57
CA GLN A 5 13.89 4.04 2.68
C GLN A 5 13.39 2.87 1.82
N PRO A 6 12.50 2.01 2.33
CA PRO A 6 11.99 0.90 1.56
C PRO A 6 10.95 1.36 0.55
N LEU A 7 10.90 0.66 -0.57
CA LEU A 7 9.84 0.73 -1.55
C LEU A 7 9.35 -0.68 -1.85
N VAL A 8 8.05 -0.93 -1.73
CA VAL A 8 7.46 -2.25 -1.98
C VAL A 8 6.61 -2.22 -3.24
N LEU A 9 6.92 -3.09 -4.18
CA LEU A 9 6.15 -3.36 -5.38
C LEU A 9 5.50 -4.74 -5.28
N GLY A 10 4.34 -4.92 -5.91
CA GLY A 10 3.84 -6.28 -6.15
C GLY A 10 2.49 -6.28 -6.80
N TYR A 11 2.28 -7.17 -7.76
CA TYR A 11 0.98 -7.33 -8.40
C TYR A 11 -0.11 -7.69 -7.36
N PRO A 12 -1.37 -7.28 -7.52
CA PRO A 12 -2.43 -7.66 -6.59
C PRO A 12 -2.47 -9.18 -6.35
N ARG A 13 -2.64 -9.60 -5.09
CA ARG A 13 -2.70 -11.01 -4.64
C ARG A 13 -1.39 -11.81 -4.72
N SER A 14 -0.25 -11.15 -4.97
CA SER A 14 1.09 -11.75 -4.97
C SER A 14 1.74 -11.90 -3.59
N GLY A 15 1.04 -11.56 -2.50
CA GLY A 15 1.63 -11.45 -1.15
C GLY A 15 2.09 -10.03 -0.78
N PHE A 16 1.81 -9.04 -1.63
CA PHE A 16 2.16 -7.63 -1.46
C PHE A 16 1.94 -7.06 -0.06
N THR A 17 0.72 -7.15 0.48
CA THR A 17 0.41 -6.60 1.82
C THR A 17 1.23 -7.28 2.90
N LEU A 18 1.47 -8.58 2.77
CA LEU A 18 2.26 -9.34 3.74
C LEU A 18 3.74 -8.92 3.71
N LEU A 19 4.32 -8.73 2.52
CA LEU A 19 5.67 -8.16 2.39
C LEU A 19 5.76 -6.76 3.00
N LEU A 20 4.79 -5.89 2.68
CA LEU A 20 4.73 -4.53 3.24
C LEU A 20 4.70 -4.57 4.78
N SER A 21 3.90 -5.45 5.37
CA SER A 21 3.84 -5.62 6.83
C SER A 21 5.14 -6.19 7.41
N VAL A 22 5.77 -7.19 6.77
CA VAL A 22 7.08 -7.71 7.22
C VAL A 22 8.13 -6.60 7.23
N ILE A 23 8.21 -5.80 6.17
CA ILE A 23 9.13 -4.66 6.10
C ILE A 23 8.84 -3.64 7.21
N ALA A 24 7.58 -3.31 7.47
CA ALA A 24 7.22 -2.39 8.55
C ALA A 24 7.60 -2.94 9.94
N GLU A 25 7.40 -4.23 10.18
CA GLU A 25 7.80 -4.88 11.44
C GLU A 25 9.34 -4.89 11.64
N ILE A 26 10.10 -5.21 10.58
CA ILE A 26 11.57 -5.16 10.61
C ILE A 26 12.05 -3.76 11.01
N ARG A 27 11.47 -2.72 10.41
CA ARG A 27 11.81 -1.33 10.73
C ARG A 27 11.43 -0.95 12.16
N ARG A 28 10.27 -1.39 12.64
CA ARG A 28 9.84 -1.10 14.02
C ARG A 28 10.83 -1.63 15.05
N VAL A 29 11.42 -2.81 14.83
CA VAL A 29 12.44 -3.38 15.74
C VAL A 29 13.67 -2.48 15.87
N THR A 30 14.02 -1.72 14.81
CA THR A 30 15.17 -0.80 14.85
C THR A 30 14.90 0.55 15.52
N GLY A 31 13.64 0.84 15.88
CA GLY A 31 13.23 2.17 16.36
C GLY A 31 13.27 3.27 15.27
N LEU A 32 13.56 2.91 14.02
CA LEU A 32 13.59 3.82 12.87
C LEU A 32 12.18 3.94 12.27
N SER A 33 11.28 4.51 13.06
CA SER A 33 9.90 4.83 12.66
C SER A 33 9.79 6.17 11.92
N ASP A 34 10.91 6.88 11.75
CA ASP A 34 10.85 8.26 11.28
C ASP A 34 10.27 8.31 9.87
N PRO A 35 9.21 9.12 9.66
CA PRO A 35 8.72 9.44 8.33
C PRO A 35 9.87 9.96 7.46
N ALA A 36 9.76 9.84 6.14
CA ALA A 36 10.67 10.52 5.24
C ALA A 36 10.76 12.03 5.62
N PRO A 37 11.87 12.74 5.33
CA PRO A 37 11.93 14.19 5.53
C PRO A 37 10.73 14.87 4.85
N GLY A 38 9.92 15.66 5.57
CA GLY A 38 8.63 16.16 5.06
C GLY A 38 7.39 15.37 5.49
N GLY A 39 7.58 14.13 5.94
CA GLY A 39 6.53 13.14 6.13
C GLY A 39 5.61 13.44 7.30
N ALA A 40 6.11 14.04 8.39
CA ALA A 40 5.28 14.38 9.55
C ALA A 40 4.19 15.41 9.18
N PHE A 41 4.55 16.49 8.47
CA PHE A 41 3.57 17.44 7.97
C PHE A 41 2.61 16.79 6.97
N LEU A 42 3.13 16.05 5.98
CA LEU A 42 2.27 15.43 4.96
C LEU A 42 1.30 14.42 5.57
N GLN A 43 1.73 13.68 6.59
CA GLN A 43 0.88 12.77 7.35
C GLN A 43 -0.21 13.54 8.11
N ALA A 44 0.14 14.60 8.84
CA ALA A 44 -0.83 15.45 9.52
C ALA A 44 -1.83 16.08 8.54
N PHE A 45 -1.35 16.57 7.39
CA PHE A 45 -2.18 17.10 6.31
C PHE A 45 -3.15 16.05 5.77
N CYS A 46 -2.67 14.84 5.48
CA CYS A 46 -3.55 13.77 4.99
C CYS A 46 -4.59 13.35 6.03
N GLN A 47 -4.23 13.32 7.31
CA GLN A 47 -5.13 12.95 8.41
C GLN A 47 -6.20 14.02 8.69
N SER A 48 -5.86 15.29 8.53
CA SER A 48 -6.75 16.43 8.78
C SER A 48 -7.52 16.85 7.52
N VAL A 49 -6.82 17.47 6.57
CA VAL A 49 -7.35 18.05 5.33
C VAL A 49 -7.69 16.97 4.30
N GLY A 50 -6.94 15.87 4.27
CA GLY A 50 -7.09 14.81 3.25
C GLY A 50 -8.47 14.14 3.21
N GLN A 51 -9.28 14.28 4.26
CA GLN A 51 -10.65 13.74 4.30
C GLN A 51 -11.67 14.59 3.52
N GLN A 52 -11.34 15.82 3.15
CA GLN A 52 -12.29 16.77 2.57
C GLN A 52 -12.88 16.30 1.23
N ILE A 53 -12.11 15.58 0.40
CA ILE A 53 -12.64 14.97 -0.82
C ILE A 53 -13.78 14.00 -0.47
N ALA A 54 -13.55 13.12 0.50
CA ALA A 54 -14.52 12.11 0.89
C ALA A 54 -15.78 12.73 1.53
N LEU A 55 -15.61 13.68 2.46
CA LEU A 55 -16.72 14.36 3.13
C LEU A 55 -17.62 15.10 2.15
N ARG A 56 -17.04 15.79 1.16
CA ARG A 56 -17.82 16.53 0.16
C ARG A 56 -18.54 15.61 -0.83
N ILE A 57 -17.91 14.50 -1.22
CA ILE A 57 -18.58 13.43 -1.98
C ILE A 57 -19.76 12.88 -1.18
N GLN A 58 -19.59 12.55 0.10
CA GLN A 58 -20.69 12.09 0.97
C GLN A 58 -21.84 13.10 1.00
N GLY A 59 -21.54 14.40 1.10
CA GLY A 59 -22.55 15.46 1.05
C GLY A 59 -23.39 15.47 -0.25
N ILE A 60 -22.85 15.02 -1.39
CA ILE A 60 -23.64 14.84 -2.63
C ILE A 60 -24.66 13.72 -2.46
N PHE A 61 -24.22 12.57 -1.94
CA PHE A 61 -25.10 11.43 -1.69
C PHE A 61 -26.18 11.78 -0.66
N GLU A 62 -25.84 12.52 0.40
CA GLU A 62 -26.81 13.02 1.38
C GLU A 62 -27.88 13.91 0.74
N ARG A 63 -27.49 14.91 -0.06
CA ARG A 63 -28.44 15.80 -0.75
C ARG A 63 -29.34 15.06 -1.75
N ARG A 64 -28.86 13.97 -2.32
CA ARG A 64 -29.64 13.08 -3.20
C ARG A 64 -30.46 12.02 -2.45
N GLY A 65 -30.41 11.98 -1.11
CA GLY A 65 -31.11 10.96 -0.31
C GLY A 65 -30.52 9.56 -0.42
N LEU A 66 -29.27 9.43 -0.89
CA LEU A 66 -28.55 8.18 -1.14
C LEU A 66 -27.53 7.84 -0.05
N ALA A 67 -27.50 8.57 1.07
CA ALA A 67 -26.51 8.37 2.14
C ALA A 67 -26.46 6.92 2.65
N GLN A 68 -27.62 6.26 2.79
CA GLN A 68 -27.70 4.87 3.26
C GLN A 68 -27.29 3.84 2.19
N ALA A 69 -27.36 4.21 0.91
CA ALA A 69 -26.99 3.35 -0.22
C ALA A 69 -25.50 3.46 -0.58
N LEU A 70 -24.84 4.57 -0.22
CA LEU A 70 -23.42 4.80 -0.47
C LEU A 70 -22.56 3.75 0.24
N ILE A 71 -21.73 3.04 -0.52
CA ILE A 71 -20.66 2.16 -0.06
C ILE A 71 -19.33 2.86 -0.38
N TYR A 72 -18.62 3.32 0.63
CA TYR A 72 -17.36 4.04 0.39
C TYR A 72 -16.40 3.77 1.53
N ASN A 73 -15.51 2.80 1.33
CA ASN A 73 -14.71 2.24 2.41
C ASN A 73 -13.66 3.24 2.91
N ASP A 74 -13.40 3.23 4.21
CA ASP A 74 -12.44 4.15 4.83
C ASP A 74 -11.03 4.04 4.23
N ASN A 75 -10.66 2.85 3.73
CA ASN A 75 -9.40 2.65 3.00
C ASN A 75 -9.29 3.50 1.72
N PHE A 76 -10.41 3.96 1.15
CA PHE A 76 -10.45 4.84 -0.02
C PHE A 76 -10.71 6.29 0.36
N ARG A 77 -11.43 6.56 1.46
CA ARG A 77 -11.70 7.92 1.92
C ARG A 77 -10.44 8.69 2.29
N TYR A 78 -9.44 7.99 2.81
CA TYR A 78 -8.14 8.59 3.11
C TYR A 78 -7.42 9.03 1.83
N LEU A 79 -6.81 10.23 1.84
CA LEU A 79 -6.20 10.85 0.65
C LEU A 79 -5.20 9.92 -0.06
N PRO A 80 -4.16 9.38 0.60
CA PRO A 80 -3.25 8.44 -0.03
C PRO A 80 -3.75 6.98 0.01
N GLY A 81 -5.00 6.75 0.41
CA GLY A 81 -5.66 5.45 0.47
C GLY A 81 -6.03 4.90 -0.91
N GLY A 82 -6.13 3.58 -1.01
CA GLY A 82 -6.37 2.85 -2.25
C GLY A 82 -5.10 2.56 -3.08
N PRO A 83 -5.25 1.85 -4.22
CA PRO A 83 -4.14 1.64 -5.14
C PRO A 83 -3.58 2.95 -5.68
N LYS A 84 -2.25 3.04 -5.74
CA LYS A 84 -1.53 4.27 -6.05
C LYS A 84 -0.34 4.03 -6.98
N TRP A 85 -0.01 5.02 -7.80
CA TRP A 85 1.12 4.95 -8.74
C TRP A 85 1.59 6.36 -9.15
N VAL A 86 2.76 6.45 -9.76
CA VAL A 86 3.26 7.68 -10.40
C VAL A 86 2.67 7.77 -11.81
N LYS A 87 2.16 8.93 -12.19
CA LYS A 87 1.56 9.15 -13.51
C LYS A 87 2.67 9.19 -14.59
N GLY A 88 2.56 8.34 -15.60
CA GLY A 88 3.64 8.13 -16.58
C GLY A 88 4.02 9.37 -17.40
N ASP A 89 3.05 10.18 -17.79
CA ASP A 89 3.22 11.44 -18.54
C ASP A 89 3.52 12.66 -17.64
N ALA A 90 3.40 12.50 -16.32
CA ALA A 90 3.62 13.55 -15.33
C ALA A 90 4.29 12.97 -14.07
N PRO A 91 5.62 12.77 -14.07
CA PRO A 91 6.32 12.06 -12.98
C PRO A 91 6.22 12.76 -11.62
N GLN A 92 5.96 14.06 -11.58
CA GLN A 92 5.71 14.80 -10.34
C GLN A 92 4.28 14.62 -9.79
N THR A 93 3.50 13.72 -10.38
CA THR A 93 2.10 13.48 -10.00
C THR A 93 1.91 12.02 -9.60
N ALA A 94 1.34 11.81 -8.43
CA ALA A 94 0.83 10.52 -7.97
C ALA A 94 -0.69 10.43 -8.20
N CYS A 95 -1.14 9.26 -8.61
CA CYS A 95 -2.56 8.93 -8.81
C CYS A 95 -3.04 7.93 -7.75
N PHE A 96 -4.29 8.08 -7.32
CA PHE A 96 -4.92 7.24 -6.30
C PHE A 96 -6.32 6.84 -6.74
N ARG A 97 -6.61 5.52 -6.75
CA ARG A 97 -7.94 4.98 -7.04
C ARG A 97 -8.83 5.01 -5.80
N LYS A 98 -10.07 5.46 -6.01
CA LYS A 98 -11.15 5.56 -5.04
C LYS A 98 -12.32 4.75 -5.58
N TYR A 99 -12.69 3.68 -4.89
CA TYR A 99 -13.86 2.89 -5.28
C TYR A 99 -15.09 3.38 -4.51
N ILE A 100 -16.14 3.70 -5.25
CA ILE A 100 -17.38 4.26 -4.72
C ILE A 100 -18.53 3.39 -5.26
N GLY A 101 -19.19 2.67 -4.35
CA GLY A 101 -20.33 1.80 -4.67
C GLY A 101 -21.65 2.41 -4.22
N ILE A 102 -22.72 1.97 -4.86
CA ILE A 102 -24.09 2.40 -4.56
C ILE A 102 -24.96 1.16 -4.60
N ARG A 103 -25.50 0.79 -3.44
CA ARG A 103 -26.42 -0.33 -3.32
C ARG A 103 -27.62 -0.13 -4.27
N GLY A 104 -27.89 -1.12 -5.11
CA GLY A 104 -28.93 -1.12 -6.13
C GLY A 104 -28.59 -0.36 -7.41
N ALA A 105 -27.41 0.23 -7.52
CA ALA A 105 -27.05 1.12 -8.63
C ALA A 105 -25.58 1.01 -9.07
N GLY A 106 -24.90 -0.11 -8.79
CA GLY A 106 -23.54 -0.38 -9.25
C GLY A 106 -22.45 0.47 -8.58
N ASP A 107 -21.30 0.61 -9.24
CA ASP A 107 -20.16 1.38 -8.73
C ASP A 107 -19.44 2.18 -9.82
N PHE A 108 -18.54 3.04 -9.37
CA PHE A 108 -17.55 3.68 -10.23
C PHE A 108 -16.21 3.84 -9.52
N THR A 109 -15.15 3.93 -10.33
CA THR A 109 -13.77 4.13 -9.88
C THR A 109 -13.34 5.55 -10.22
N LEU A 110 -13.18 6.38 -9.20
CA LEU A 110 -12.63 7.72 -9.30
C LEU A 110 -11.10 7.64 -9.11
N ILE A 111 -10.35 8.24 -10.02
CA ILE A 111 -8.93 8.52 -9.84
C ILE A 111 -8.79 9.98 -9.42
N THR A 112 -7.99 10.19 -8.38
CA THR A 112 -7.55 11.51 -7.92
C THR A 112 -6.05 11.62 -8.11
N SER A 113 -5.54 12.82 -8.41
CA SER A 113 -4.11 13.06 -8.61
C SER A 113 -3.59 14.22 -7.76
N HIS A 114 -2.41 14.02 -7.20
CA HIS A 114 -1.76 14.89 -6.23
C HIS A 114 -0.24 14.93 -6.46
N PRO A 115 0.49 15.88 -5.86
CA PRO A 115 1.97 15.86 -5.88
C PRO A 115 2.54 14.51 -5.45
N VAL A 116 3.62 14.09 -6.10
CA VAL A 116 4.24 12.75 -5.91
C VAL A 116 4.72 12.52 -4.47
N GLU A 117 5.03 13.58 -3.74
CA GLU A 117 5.44 13.58 -2.34
C GLU A 117 4.40 12.96 -1.40
N ILE A 118 3.12 12.93 -1.79
CA ILE A 118 2.07 12.24 -1.03
C ILE A 118 2.36 10.74 -0.89
N LEU A 119 3.14 10.13 -1.79
CA LEU A 119 3.56 8.74 -1.66
C LEU A 119 4.51 8.50 -0.48
N SER A 120 5.17 9.56 0.02
CA SER A 120 6.08 9.52 1.16
C SER A 120 5.38 9.69 2.52
N VAL A 121 4.04 9.77 2.54
CA VAL A 121 3.24 9.81 3.79
C VAL A 121 3.36 8.50 4.57
N TYR A 122 3.58 7.38 3.88
CA TYR A 122 3.83 6.10 4.52
C TYR A 122 5.32 5.90 4.76
N GLU A 123 5.66 5.20 5.84
CA GLU A 123 7.05 4.75 6.12
C GLU A 123 7.64 3.93 4.96
N THR A 124 6.79 3.26 4.19
CA THR A 124 7.18 2.48 3.01
C THR A 124 6.36 2.94 1.81
N ALA A 125 7.04 3.54 0.84
CA ALA A 125 6.44 3.83 -0.47
C ALA A 125 6.03 2.50 -1.11
N HIS A 126 4.86 2.45 -1.75
CA HIS A 126 4.39 1.18 -2.30
C HIS A 126 3.40 1.33 -3.45
N SER A 127 3.39 0.33 -4.34
CA SER A 127 2.50 0.29 -5.49
C SER A 127 2.27 -1.12 -6.02
N HIS A 128 1.23 -1.24 -6.85
CA HIS A 128 0.89 -2.47 -7.57
C HIS A 128 1.35 -2.45 -9.05
N VAL A 129 1.92 -1.35 -9.54
CA VAL A 129 2.20 -1.13 -10.97
C VAL A 129 3.52 -0.38 -11.18
N GLY A 130 3.97 -0.35 -12.43
CA GLY A 130 5.16 0.39 -12.89
C GLY A 130 6.51 -0.17 -12.41
N PRO A 131 6.84 -1.47 -12.62
CA PRO A 131 8.16 -2.00 -12.27
C PRO A 131 9.35 -1.22 -12.85
N ASP A 132 9.15 -0.65 -14.03
CA ASP A 132 10.09 0.19 -14.77
C ASP A 132 10.19 1.63 -14.21
N THR A 133 9.07 2.13 -13.66
CA THR A 133 8.96 3.52 -13.20
C THR A 133 9.80 3.78 -11.95
N TRP A 134 9.76 2.90 -10.95
CA TRP A 134 10.38 3.18 -9.64
C TRP A 134 11.91 3.25 -9.66
N PRO A 135 12.65 2.37 -10.36
CA PRO A 135 14.11 2.48 -10.43
C PRO A 135 14.57 3.75 -11.15
N ALA A 136 13.81 4.20 -12.16
CA ALA A 136 14.14 5.38 -12.96
C ALA A 136 13.68 6.70 -12.31
N HIS A 137 12.74 6.66 -11.36
CA HIS A 137 12.15 7.88 -10.81
C HIS A 137 13.10 8.63 -9.86
N PRO A 138 13.42 9.91 -10.09
CA PRO A 138 14.42 10.64 -9.28
C PRO A 138 14.16 10.65 -7.77
N ALA A 139 12.89 10.83 -7.36
CA ALA A 139 12.52 10.84 -5.95
C ALA A 139 12.65 9.46 -5.26
N PHE A 140 12.62 8.37 -6.04
CA PHE A 140 12.62 7.00 -5.52
C PHE A 140 13.88 6.20 -5.86
N ALA A 141 14.78 6.75 -6.69
CA ALA A 141 15.99 6.07 -7.16
C ALA A 141 16.89 5.56 -6.00
N GLY A 142 16.96 6.33 -4.91
CA GLY A 142 17.73 5.98 -3.71
C GLY A 142 17.06 5.00 -2.74
N HIS A 143 15.81 4.60 -3.00
CA HIS A 143 15.09 3.66 -2.14
C HIS A 143 15.63 2.24 -2.30
N GLN A 144 15.51 1.46 -1.24
CA GLN A 144 15.70 0.03 -1.33
C GLN A 144 14.40 -0.64 -1.77
N ARG A 145 14.45 -1.31 -2.92
CA ARG A 145 13.26 -1.81 -3.60
C ARG A 145 13.05 -3.29 -3.29
N PHE A 146 11.84 -3.64 -2.89
CA PHE A 146 11.38 -4.99 -2.63
C PHE A 146 10.22 -5.31 -3.55
N SER A 147 10.09 -6.58 -3.95
CA SER A 147 8.96 -7.05 -4.74
C SER A 147 8.39 -8.34 -4.17
N SER A 148 7.07 -8.46 -4.08
CA SER A 148 6.41 -9.73 -3.77
C SER A 148 6.06 -10.47 -5.06
N LEU A 149 6.43 -11.75 -5.12
CA LEU A 149 6.01 -12.68 -6.17
C LEU A 149 5.26 -13.86 -5.56
N ARG A 150 4.37 -14.43 -6.36
CA ARG A 150 3.61 -15.64 -6.03
C ARG A 150 3.45 -16.47 -7.29
N ASN A 151 3.29 -17.78 -7.15
CA ASN A 151 2.92 -18.65 -8.26
C ASN A 151 1.77 -18.03 -9.08
N PRO A 152 1.91 -17.85 -10.41
CA PRO A 152 0.90 -17.17 -11.23
C PRO A 152 -0.50 -17.78 -11.15
N ALA A 153 -0.60 -19.12 -11.13
CA ALA A 153 -1.88 -19.81 -10.93
C ALA A 153 -2.48 -19.46 -9.56
N GLY A 154 -1.65 -19.46 -8.51
CA GLY A 154 -2.02 -19.01 -7.17
C GLY A 154 -2.54 -17.57 -7.14
N THR A 155 -1.90 -16.67 -7.87
CA THR A 155 -2.29 -15.25 -7.98
C THR A 155 -3.65 -15.08 -8.63
N VAL A 156 -3.88 -15.71 -9.80
CA VAL A 156 -5.15 -15.61 -10.53
C VAL A 156 -6.29 -16.31 -9.77
N THR A 157 -6.07 -17.49 -9.20
CA THR A 157 -7.06 -18.15 -8.34
C THR A 157 -7.40 -17.27 -7.14
N SER A 158 -6.40 -16.72 -6.46
CA SER A 158 -6.65 -15.83 -5.31
C SER A 158 -7.39 -14.55 -5.70
N ALA A 159 -7.23 -14.07 -6.93
CA ALA A 159 -8.05 -13.01 -7.49
C ALA A 159 -9.49 -13.50 -7.69
N CYS A 160 -9.75 -14.66 -8.30
CA CYS A 160 -11.12 -15.17 -8.52
C CYS A 160 -11.95 -15.19 -7.22
N PHE A 161 -11.37 -15.65 -6.12
CA PHE A 161 -12.00 -15.72 -4.80
C PHE A 161 -11.96 -14.41 -3.98
N SER A 162 -11.40 -13.33 -4.52
CA SER A 162 -11.24 -12.08 -3.78
C SER A 162 -12.54 -11.31 -3.65
N PHE A 163 -12.80 -10.80 -2.44
CA PHE A 163 -13.61 -9.62 -2.23
C PHE A 163 -12.69 -8.41 -2.10
N ASN A 164 -13.04 -7.32 -2.78
CA ASN A 164 -12.36 -6.03 -2.60
C ASN A 164 -12.98 -5.32 -1.38
N ALA A 165 -12.44 -4.14 -1.04
CA ALA A 165 -12.93 -3.44 0.15
C ALA A 165 -14.37 -2.89 0.00
N LEU A 166 -14.88 -2.67 -1.23
CA LEU A 166 -16.30 -2.32 -1.44
C LEU A 166 -17.21 -3.51 -1.11
N ALA A 167 -16.96 -4.67 -1.72
CA ALA A 167 -17.66 -5.91 -1.41
C ALA A 167 -17.54 -6.23 0.09
N SER A 168 -16.38 -5.97 0.69
CA SER A 168 -16.18 -6.17 2.12
C SER A 168 -17.06 -5.28 2.99
N GLU A 169 -17.18 -4.00 2.67
CA GLU A 169 -18.07 -3.07 3.39
C GLU A 169 -19.55 -3.43 3.18
N TYR A 170 -19.91 -3.82 1.96
CA TYR A 170 -21.26 -4.27 1.65
C TYR A 170 -21.64 -5.48 2.51
N ILE A 171 -20.80 -6.52 2.57
CA ILE A 171 -21.03 -7.70 3.42
C ILE A 171 -21.21 -7.27 4.88
N GLN A 172 -20.31 -6.43 5.41
CA GLN A 172 -20.37 -5.96 6.81
C GLN A 172 -21.68 -5.22 7.16
N ARG A 173 -22.34 -4.61 6.17
CA ARG A 173 -23.53 -3.77 6.39
C ARG A 173 -24.85 -4.47 6.07
N PHE A 174 -24.85 -5.37 5.10
CA PHE A 174 -26.10 -5.87 4.51
C PHE A 174 -26.22 -7.39 4.45
N ILE A 175 -25.12 -8.12 4.60
CA ILE A 175 -25.16 -9.58 4.62
C ILE A 175 -25.22 -10.04 6.09
N PRO A 176 -26.20 -10.88 6.46
CA PRO A 176 -26.28 -11.44 7.80
C PRO A 176 -25.00 -12.23 8.16
N PRO A 177 -24.50 -12.16 9.41
CA PRO A 177 -23.26 -12.83 9.81
C PRO A 177 -23.22 -14.35 9.53
N GLU A 178 -24.35 -15.03 9.57
CA GLU A 178 -24.48 -16.45 9.25
C GLU A 178 -24.28 -16.78 7.76
N GLN A 179 -24.41 -15.79 6.88
CA GLN A 179 -24.19 -15.89 5.44
C GLN A 179 -22.82 -15.38 5.00
N ASP A 180 -22.07 -14.70 5.88
CA ASP A 180 -20.66 -14.31 5.66
C ASP A 180 -19.74 -15.52 5.86
N ASN A 181 -19.72 -16.40 4.86
CA ASN A 181 -18.97 -17.64 4.88
C ASN A 181 -18.24 -17.91 3.55
N ASP A 182 -17.47 -19.00 3.47
CA ASP A 182 -16.68 -19.31 2.28
C ASP A 182 -17.54 -19.70 1.06
N GLU A 183 -18.79 -20.17 1.26
CA GLU A 183 -19.71 -20.51 0.18
C GLU A 183 -20.02 -19.28 -0.69
N LEU A 184 -20.24 -18.13 -0.06
CA LEU A 184 -20.45 -16.86 -0.74
C LEU A 184 -19.29 -16.53 -1.72
N ARG A 185 -18.05 -16.81 -1.28
CA ARG A 185 -16.85 -16.63 -2.13
C ARG A 185 -16.78 -17.67 -3.23
N GLN A 186 -17.11 -18.92 -2.94
CA GLN A 186 -17.10 -20.02 -3.90
C GLN A 186 -18.08 -19.76 -5.04
N ARG A 187 -19.31 -19.32 -4.75
CA ARG A 187 -20.32 -18.98 -5.77
C ARG A 187 -19.85 -17.87 -6.71
N ILE A 188 -19.27 -16.80 -6.16
CA ILE A 188 -18.70 -15.72 -6.96
C ILE A 188 -17.46 -16.19 -7.75
N ALA A 189 -16.66 -17.09 -7.18
CA ALA A 189 -15.53 -17.68 -7.90
C ALA A 189 -15.96 -18.63 -9.02
N LEU A 190 -17.06 -19.38 -8.85
CA LEU A 190 -17.65 -20.22 -9.90
C LEU A 190 -18.04 -19.40 -11.11
N TYR A 191 -18.70 -18.23 -10.94
CA TYR A 191 -18.94 -17.30 -12.06
C TYR A 191 -17.62 -16.97 -12.76
N LYS A 192 -16.63 -16.50 -11.99
CA LYS A 192 -15.37 -15.95 -12.53
C LYS A 192 -14.49 -16.99 -13.21
N LEU A 193 -14.65 -18.26 -12.86
CA LEU A 193 -13.91 -19.38 -13.44
C LEU A 193 -14.70 -20.04 -14.60
N SER A 194 -16.03 -20.05 -14.56
CA SER A 194 -16.85 -20.58 -15.66
C SER A 194 -16.95 -19.61 -16.84
N ASP A 195 -16.87 -18.29 -16.59
CA ASP A 195 -16.72 -17.27 -17.63
C ASP A 195 -15.25 -17.15 -18.05
N LEU A 196 -14.84 -17.90 -19.08
CA LEU A 196 -13.47 -17.88 -19.59
C LEU A 196 -13.04 -16.50 -20.11
N ASN A 197 -13.98 -15.67 -20.61
CA ASN A 197 -13.66 -14.29 -20.99
C ASN A 197 -13.25 -13.47 -19.77
N PHE A 198 -13.96 -13.63 -18.65
CA PHE A 198 -13.56 -13.02 -17.38
C PHE A 198 -12.22 -13.55 -16.86
N PHE A 199 -12.02 -14.88 -16.91
CA PHE A 199 -10.77 -15.48 -16.45
C PHE A 199 -9.57 -14.92 -17.23
N GLU A 200 -9.62 -14.93 -18.56
CA GLU A 200 -8.58 -14.37 -19.41
C GLU A 200 -8.35 -12.87 -19.18
N ALA A 201 -9.43 -12.11 -18.94
CA ALA A 201 -9.33 -10.69 -18.61
C ALA A 201 -8.55 -10.43 -17.31
N LEU A 202 -8.40 -11.41 -16.42
CA LEU A 202 -7.50 -11.33 -15.26
C LEU A 202 -6.07 -11.78 -15.58
N VAL A 203 -5.92 -12.73 -16.51
CA VAL A 203 -4.62 -13.31 -16.91
C VAL A 203 -3.79 -12.31 -17.70
N GLY A 204 -4.40 -11.61 -18.66
CA GLY A 204 -3.72 -10.63 -19.52
C GLY A 204 -2.96 -9.54 -18.74
N PRO A 205 -3.60 -8.82 -17.81
CA PRO A 205 -2.92 -7.82 -16.99
C PRO A 205 -1.77 -8.37 -16.12
N LEU A 206 -1.91 -9.61 -15.60
CA LEU A 206 -0.82 -10.25 -14.86
C LEU A 206 0.36 -10.56 -15.80
N GLN A 207 0.10 -11.09 -16.98
CA GLN A 207 1.12 -11.36 -18.01
C GLN A 207 1.84 -10.06 -18.41
N ALA A 208 1.10 -8.99 -18.66
CA ALA A 208 1.66 -7.70 -19.03
C ALA A 208 2.55 -7.13 -17.92
N TYR A 209 2.11 -7.23 -16.66
CA TYR A 209 2.92 -6.86 -15.49
C TYR A 209 4.19 -7.69 -15.42
N MET A 210 4.10 -9.03 -15.55
CA MET A 210 5.26 -9.92 -15.41
C MET A 210 6.29 -9.68 -16.51
N ARG A 211 5.86 -9.43 -17.75
CA ARG A 211 6.79 -9.09 -18.85
C ARG A 211 7.66 -7.89 -18.51
N VAL A 212 7.06 -6.80 -18.03
CA VAL A 212 7.81 -5.61 -17.61
C VAL A 212 8.64 -5.90 -16.37
N PHE A 213 8.07 -6.58 -15.38
CA PHE A 213 8.78 -6.89 -14.13
C PHE A 213 10.05 -7.71 -14.37
N GLU A 214 10.02 -8.69 -15.28
CA GLU A 214 11.16 -9.54 -15.59
C GLU A 214 12.36 -8.77 -16.15
N GLU A 215 12.12 -7.70 -16.91
CA GLU A 215 13.17 -6.81 -17.43
C GLU A 215 13.86 -6.02 -16.31
N TYR A 216 13.15 -5.73 -15.23
CA TYR A 216 13.62 -4.93 -14.09
C TYR A 216 13.85 -5.76 -12.82
N ALA A 217 13.74 -7.09 -12.88
CA ALA A 217 13.74 -7.94 -11.69
C ALA A 217 15.01 -7.80 -10.83
N SER A 218 16.16 -7.50 -11.44
CA SER A 218 17.44 -7.25 -10.76
C SER A 218 17.46 -5.98 -9.91
N GLU A 219 16.54 -5.04 -10.17
CA GLU A 219 16.39 -3.79 -9.41
C GLU A 219 15.63 -3.98 -8.09
N TYR A 220 15.12 -5.20 -7.83
CA TYR A 220 14.26 -5.53 -6.70
C TYR A 220 14.81 -6.72 -5.89
N HIS A 221 14.71 -6.62 -4.57
CA HIS A 221 14.84 -7.77 -3.70
C HIS A 221 13.51 -8.53 -3.67
N ILE A 222 13.50 -9.73 -4.24
CA ILE A 222 12.29 -10.52 -4.45
C ILE A 222 11.99 -11.38 -3.23
N MET A 223 10.78 -11.28 -2.71
CA MET A 223 10.20 -12.22 -1.76
C MET A 223 9.17 -13.09 -2.48
N ARG A 224 9.42 -14.41 -2.53
CA ARG A 224 8.36 -15.36 -2.93
C ARG A 224 7.42 -15.56 -1.75
N TRP A 225 6.13 -15.39 -1.98
CA TRP A 225 5.09 -15.59 -0.97
C TRP A 225 5.15 -17.01 -0.39
N GLU A 226 5.41 -18.01 -1.22
CA GLU A 226 5.56 -19.40 -0.81
C GLU A 226 6.70 -19.61 0.18
N ASP A 227 7.85 -18.95 -0.01
CA ASP A 227 9.00 -19.05 0.91
C ASP A 227 8.65 -18.45 2.28
N LEU A 228 7.97 -17.31 2.29
CA LEU A 228 7.54 -16.69 3.55
C LEU A 228 6.56 -17.60 4.30
N ILE A 229 5.66 -18.29 3.60
CA ILE A 229 4.67 -19.18 4.24
C ILE A 229 5.34 -20.48 4.75
N GLN A 230 6.25 -21.07 3.98
CA GLN A 230 6.85 -22.36 4.32
C GLN A 230 8.08 -22.26 5.23
N ALA A 231 8.84 -21.17 5.10
CA ALA A 231 10.06 -20.89 5.85
C ALA A 231 10.09 -19.42 6.29
N PRO A 232 9.17 -18.99 7.16
CA PRO A 232 9.01 -17.59 7.53
C PRO A 232 10.26 -17.00 8.18
N ILE A 233 10.88 -17.73 9.12
CA ILE A 233 12.03 -17.23 9.87
C ILE A 233 13.22 -16.94 8.94
N PRO A 234 13.73 -17.89 8.12
CA PRO A 234 14.79 -17.59 7.17
C PRO A 234 14.44 -16.47 6.18
N THR A 235 13.20 -16.42 5.71
CA THR A 235 12.76 -15.40 4.74
C THR A 235 12.79 -13.99 5.37
N ILE A 236 12.28 -13.84 6.60
CA ILE A 236 12.30 -12.56 7.32
C ILE A 236 13.73 -12.14 7.64
N LEU A 237 14.61 -13.07 8.04
CA LEU A 237 16.02 -12.78 8.28
C LEU A 237 16.72 -12.27 7.01
N GLY A 238 16.49 -12.90 5.86
CA GLY A 238 17.06 -12.43 4.58
C GLY A 238 16.55 -11.05 4.17
N LEU A 239 15.26 -10.76 4.39
CA LEU A 239 14.71 -9.41 4.14
C LEU A 239 15.31 -8.36 5.08
N ALA A 240 15.55 -8.71 6.34
CA ALA A 240 16.17 -7.82 7.32
C ALA A 240 17.65 -7.54 6.99
N GLU A 241 18.41 -8.58 6.63
CA GLU A 241 19.80 -8.45 6.19
C GLU A 241 19.92 -7.51 4.99
N VAL A 242 19.04 -7.67 4.01
CA VAL A 242 18.94 -6.76 2.87
C VAL A 242 18.70 -5.33 3.34
N GLN A 243 17.79 -5.10 4.30
CA GLN A 243 17.58 -3.78 4.90
C GLN A 243 18.73 -3.26 5.76
N GLY A 244 19.80 -4.03 5.96
CA GLY A 244 20.88 -3.68 6.88
C GLY A 244 20.45 -3.73 8.34
N VAL A 245 19.45 -4.56 8.66
CA VAL A 245 18.91 -4.78 10.01
C VAL A 245 19.31 -6.17 10.48
N PHE A 246 20.00 -6.23 11.62
CA PHE A 246 20.35 -7.50 12.26
C PHE A 246 19.18 -7.95 13.13
N LEU A 247 18.58 -9.06 12.76
CA LEU A 247 17.59 -9.78 13.58
C LEU A 247 18.14 -11.15 13.95
N ASP A 248 17.81 -11.62 15.15
CA ASP A 248 17.96 -13.03 15.49
C ASP A 248 16.70 -13.84 15.11
N ALA A 249 16.81 -15.17 15.18
CA ALA A 249 15.71 -16.07 14.84
C ALA A 249 14.48 -15.90 15.74
N GLN A 250 14.66 -15.49 17.00
CA GLN A 250 13.57 -15.27 17.95
C GLN A 250 12.79 -14.00 17.57
N GLN A 251 13.48 -12.92 17.22
CA GLN A 251 12.89 -11.68 16.72
C GLN A 251 12.12 -11.91 15.42
N ALA A 252 12.71 -12.64 14.47
CA ALA A 252 12.04 -13.01 13.22
C ALA A 252 10.79 -13.88 13.46
N ALA A 253 10.87 -14.84 14.38
CA ALA A 253 9.71 -15.65 14.78
C ALA A 253 8.60 -14.80 15.42
N ALA A 254 8.96 -13.84 16.26
CA ALA A 254 8.01 -12.93 16.88
C ALA A 254 7.32 -12.00 15.86
N ILE A 255 8.06 -11.54 14.84
CA ILE A 255 7.48 -10.82 13.70
C ILE A 255 6.45 -11.72 12.99
N TRP A 256 6.84 -12.95 12.64
CA TRP A 256 5.95 -13.87 11.96
C TRP A 256 4.68 -14.15 12.75
N GLN A 257 4.81 -14.42 14.05
CA GLN A 257 3.67 -14.71 14.94
C GLN A 257 2.60 -13.59 14.92
N ARG A 258 2.99 -12.33 14.71
CA ARG A 258 2.05 -11.20 14.60
C ARG A 258 1.35 -11.11 13.25
N LEU A 259 1.95 -11.67 12.20
CA LEU A 259 1.53 -11.52 10.81
C LEU A 259 0.91 -12.79 10.21
N ASP A 260 1.14 -13.94 10.83
CA ASP A 260 0.72 -15.24 10.34
C ASP A 260 -0.82 -15.37 10.32
N HIS A 261 -1.39 -15.51 9.12
CA HIS A 261 -2.82 -15.69 8.88
C HIS A 261 -3.72 -14.70 9.65
N VAL A 262 -3.29 -13.44 9.80
CA VAL A 262 -4.12 -12.35 10.34
C VAL A 262 -4.59 -11.43 9.22
N ASN A 263 -5.70 -10.72 9.45
CA ASN A 263 -6.16 -9.70 8.51
C ASN A 263 -5.35 -8.41 8.68
N LEU A 264 -4.55 -8.08 7.67
CA LEU A 264 -3.65 -6.92 7.67
C LEU A 264 -4.26 -5.64 7.06
N THR A 265 -5.55 -5.63 6.69
CA THR A 265 -6.14 -4.55 5.87
C THR A 265 -7.21 -3.70 6.55
N GLY A 266 -7.14 -3.56 7.89
CA GLY A 266 -7.97 -2.61 8.65
C GLY A 266 -9.47 -2.75 8.36
N ALA A 267 -10.09 -1.70 7.80
CA ALA A 267 -11.52 -1.67 7.45
C ALA A 267 -11.96 -2.70 6.40
N HIS A 268 -11.02 -3.29 5.66
CA HIS A 268 -11.29 -4.39 4.73
C HIS A 268 -11.23 -5.72 5.49
N ARG A 269 -12.35 -6.14 6.08
CA ARG A 269 -12.47 -7.36 6.89
C ARG A 269 -12.38 -8.66 6.09
N HIS A 270 -12.66 -8.59 4.79
CA HIS A 270 -12.80 -9.74 3.90
C HIS A 270 -11.58 -10.03 3.01
N ASN A 271 -10.41 -9.44 3.33
CA ASN A 271 -9.20 -9.63 2.51
C ASN A 271 -8.55 -11.00 2.74
N LEU A 272 -8.49 -11.43 4.00
CA LEU A 272 -8.05 -12.77 4.41
C LEU A 272 -9.21 -13.75 4.25
N ARG A 273 -8.94 -14.91 3.65
CA ARG A 273 -9.88 -16.02 3.56
C ARG A 273 -9.52 -17.00 4.69
N GLN A 274 -10.45 -17.24 5.61
CA GLN A 274 -10.20 -18.12 6.76
C GLN A 274 -9.89 -19.54 6.29
N GLY A 275 -8.93 -20.20 6.95
CA GLY A 275 -8.47 -21.55 6.59
C GLY A 275 -7.72 -21.65 5.26
N GLN A 276 -7.27 -20.53 4.72
CA GLN A 276 -6.70 -20.39 3.37
C GLN A 276 -5.45 -19.50 3.42
N GLY A 277 -4.69 -19.46 2.33
CA GLY A 277 -3.29 -19.00 2.40
C GLY A 277 -2.29 -20.16 2.37
N VAL A 278 -2.73 -21.32 1.88
CA VAL A 278 -1.92 -22.53 1.76
C VAL A 278 -1.15 -22.54 0.45
N VAL A 279 0.14 -22.86 0.52
CA VAL A 279 0.98 -23.04 -0.67
C VAL A 279 0.40 -24.15 -1.54
N GLY A 280 0.23 -23.84 -2.83
CA GLY A 280 -0.31 -24.79 -3.80
C GLY A 280 -1.82 -25.02 -3.74
N GLY A 281 -2.56 -24.32 -2.87
CA GLY A 281 -4.02 -24.49 -2.72
C GLY A 281 -4.84 -24.19 -3.99
N TRP A 282 -4.26 -23.50 -4.98
CA TRP A 282 -4.88 -23.26 -6.29
C TRP A 282 -5.22 -24.54 -7.06
N ARG A 283 -4.52 -25.64 -6.77
CA ARG A 283 -4.75 -26.96 -7.39
C ARG A 283 -6.11 -27.56 -7.06
N ASN A 284 -6.77 -27.08 -6.02
CA ASN A 284 -8.09 -27.54 -5.60
C ASN A 284 -9.24 -26.79 -6.30
N TRP A 285 -8.93 -25.75 -7.09
CA TRP A 285 -9.93 -24.80 -7.62
C TRP A 285 -9.88 -24.64 -9.13
N LEU A 286 -8.70 -24.75 -9.76
CA LEU A 286 -8.56 -24.63 -11.22
C LEU A 286 -8.75 -25.97 -11.91
N THR A 287 -9.21 -25.98 -13.16
CA THR A 287 -9.25 -27.17 -14.02
C THR A 287 -8.11 -27.15 -15.05
N ASN A 288 -7.90 -28.26 -15.78
CA ASN A 288 -6.93 -28.32 -16.88
C ASN A 288 -7.15 -27.22 -17.94
N THR A 289 -8.41 -26.86 -18.23
CA THR A 289 -8.75 -25.75 -19.14
C THR A 289 -8.10 -24.44 -18.71
N HIS A 290 -8.15 -24.11 -17.42
CA HIS A 290 -7.54 -22.90 -16.88
C HIS A 290 -6.02 -22.95 -16.96
N LEU A 291 -5.41 -24.11 -16.68
CA LEU A 291 -3.96 -24.27 -16.79
C LEU A 291 -3.49 -24.09 -18.24
N ASN A 292 -4.25 -24.58 -19.21
CA ASN A 292 -3.95 -24.36 -20.63
C ASN A 292 -3.96 -22.87 -20.96
N ILE A 293 -4.97 -22.12 -20.54
CA ILE A 293 -5.02 -20.65 -20.72
C ILE A 293 -3.78 -19.99 -20.10
N LEU A 294 -3.40 -20.37 -18.87
CA LEU A 294 -2.20 -19.80 -18.23
C LEU A 294 -0.91 -20.13 -19.01
N ARG A 295 -0.80 -21.33 -19.60
CA ARG A 295 0.33 -21.69 -20.47
C ARG A 295 0.33 -20.90 -21.76
N ASP A 296 -0.83 -20.73 -22.40
CA ASP A 296 -0.97 -19.99 -23.66
C ASP A 296 -0.58 -18.51 -23.51
N TYR A 297 -0.81 -17.93 -22.33
CA TYR A 297 -0.32 -16.58 -21.97
C TYR A 297 1.15 -16.56 -21.51
N GLY A 298 1.87 -17.68 -21.51
CA GLY A 298 3.28 -17.77 -21.15
C GLY A 298 3.58 -17.71 -19.65
N LEU A 299 2.57 -17.79 -18.78
CA LEU A 299 2.77 -17.69 -17.33
C LEU A 299 3.43 -18.92 -16.72
N GLU A 300 3.46 -20.05 -17.42
CA GLU A 300 4.23 -21.23 -16.99
C GLU A 300 5.73 -20.97 -17.06
N SER A 301 6.21 -20.31 -18.12
CA SER A 301 7.62 -19.93 -18.24
C SER A 301 8.05 -18.99 -17.13
N VAL A 302 7.18 -18.04 -16.76
CA VAL A 302 7.36 -17.18 -15.59
C VAL A 302 7.43 -18.02 -14.30
N ALA A 303 6.50 -18.98 -14.14
CA ALA A 303 6.48 -19.85 -12.97
C ALA A 303 7.78 -20.66 -12.83
N GLN A 304 8.26 -21.26 -13.91
CA GLN A 304 9.51 -22.01 -13.94
C GLN A 304 10.71 -21.14 -13.61
N ARG A 305 10.81 -19.94 -14.19
CA ARG A 305 11.91 -18.98 -13.97
C ARG A 305 12.08 -18.61 -12.50
N TYR A 306 10.98 -18.42 -11.78
CA TYR A 306 10.99 -18.09 -10.35
C TYR A 306 10.92 -19.32 -9.43
N GLY A 307 11.16 -20.52 -9.98
CA GLY A 307 11.31 -21.75 -9.20
C GLY A 307 10.01 -22.34 -8.68
N TYR A 308 8.87 -22.04 -9.29
CA TYR A 308 7.56 -22.61 -8.94
C TYR A 308 7.25 -23.92 -9.67
N GLY A 309 8.07 -24.28 -10.67
CA GLY A 309 7.89 -25.46 -11.50
C GLY A 309 6.86 -25.26 -12.63
N ALA A 310 6.68 -26.31 -13.43
CA ALA A 310 5.67 -26.36 -14.49
C ALA A 310 4.25 -26.52 -13.91
N PHE A 311 3.24 -26.11 -14.66
CA PHE A 311 1.86 -26.47 -14.37
C PHE A 311 1.65 -27.92 -14.79
N GLY A 312 1.62 -28.84 -13.83
CA GLY A 312 1.28 -30.24 -14.12
C GLY A 312 -0.17 -30.37 -14.56
N THR A 313 -0.45 -31.30 -15.48
CA THR A 313 -1.83 -31.70 -15.81
C THR A 313 -2.46 -32.40 -14.62
N PHE A 314 -3.69 -32.03 -14.28
CA PHE A 314 -4.45 -32.65 -13.21
C PHE A 314 -5.11 -33.95 -13.69
N ASP A 315 -5.13 -34.94 -12.81
CA ASP A 315 -5.99 -36.10 -12.96
C ASP A 315 -7.45 -35.70 -12.68
N GLU A 316 -8.27 -35.70 -13.73
CA GLU A 316 -9.66 -35.24 -13.65
C GLU A 316 -10.53 -36.17 -12.78
N SER A 317 -10.13 -37.44 -12.62
CA SER A 317 -10.81 -38.36 -11.71
C SER A 317 -10.62 -37.95 -10.23
N ALA A 318 -9.56 -37.20 -9.94
CA ALA A 318 -9.24 -36.66 -8.61
C ALA A 318 -9.77 -35.24 -8.38
N TYR A 319 -10.56 -34.67 -9.32
CA TYR A 319 -11.15 -33.35 -9.13
C TYR A 319 -11.99 -33.27 -7.85
N THR A 320 -11.80 -32.15 -7.13
CA THR A 320 -12.64 -31.78 -5.98
C THR A 320 -14.10 -31.59 -6.41
N PRO A 321 -15.07 -31.59 -5.48
CA PRO A 321 -16.47 -31.29 -5.82
C PRO A 321 -16.62 -29.97 -6.61
N PHE A 322 -15.92 -28.93 -6.18
CA PHE A 322 -15.89 -27.63 -6.87
C PHE A 322 -15.36 -27.75 -8.30
N GLN A 323 -14.24 -28.46 -8.50
CA GLN A 323 -13.66 -28.63 -9.83
C GLN A 323 -14.56 -29.45 -10.76
N ARG A 324 -15.29 -30.45 -10.24
CA ARG A 324 -16.24 -31.23 -11.05
C ARG A 324 -17.41 -30.39 -11.53
N GLU A 325 -17.97 -29.57 -10.65
CA GLU A 325 -19.03 -28.63 -11.00
C GLU A 325 -18.55 -27.64 -12.07
N LEU A 326 -17.40 -27.01 -11.83
CA LEU A 326 -16.77 -26.09 -12.77
C LEU A 326 -16.44 -26.75 -14.12
N ALA A 327 -15.86 -27.95 -14.12
CA ALA A 327 -15.56 -28.68 -15.34
C ALA A 327 -16.83 -29.00 -16.14
N GLY A 328 -17.92 -29.40 -15.47
CA GLY A 328 -19.21 -29.63 -16.13
C GLY A 328 -19.80 -28.37 -16.76
N LEU A 329 -19.70 -27.21 -16.09
CA LEU A 329 -20.10 -25.92 -16.66
C LEU A 329 -19.28 -25.58 -17.91
N LEU A 330 -17.97 -25.75 -17.85
CA LEU A 330 -17.07 -25.49 -18.98
C LEU A 330 -17.34 -26.41 -20.17
N GLU A 331 -17.58 -27.70 -19.92
CA GLU A 331 -17.92 -28.68 -20.97
C GLU A 331 -19.20 -28.28 -21.70
N ARG A 332 -20.23 -27.84 -20.96
CA ARG A 332 -21.50 -27.35 -21.52
C ARG A 332 -21.42 -25.92 -22.06
N ARG A 333 -20.28 -25.23 -21.88
CA ARG A 333 -20.09 -23.80 -22.20
C ARG A 333 -21.09 -22.89 -21.49
N GLU A 334 -21.43 -23.22 -20.26
CA GLU A 334 -22.34 -22.47 -19.39
C GLU A 334 -21.56 -21.59 -18.43
N ILE A 335 -22.07 -20.37 -18.20
CA ILE A 335 -21.56 -19.47 -17.16
C ILE A 335 -22.45 -19.62 -15.93
N PHE A 336 -21.85 -19.87 -14.77
CA PHE A 336 -22.56 -19.91 -13.51
C PHE A 336 -23.11 -18.52 -13.16
N ARG A 337 -24.43 -18.36 -13.05
CA ARG A 337 -25.09 -17.08 -12.72
C ARG A 337 -25.87 -17.10 -11.40
N ASP A 338 -25.92 -18.23 -10.70
CA ASP A 338 -26.61 -18.34 -9.42
C ASP A 338 -25.71 -17.90 -8.26
N TYR A 339 -25.26 -16.64 -8.26
CA TYR A 339 -24.41 -16.08 -7.20
C TYR A 339 -25.19 -15.37 -6.08
N GLY A 340 -26.52 -15.27 -6.20
CA GLY A 340 -27.41 -14.74 -5.17
C GLY A 340 -27.57 -13.22 -5.20
N ASP A 341 -26.66 -12.48 -4.59
CA ASP A 341 -26.75 -11.01 -4.44
C ASP A 341 -26.05 -10.28 -5.59
N GLU A 342 -26.84 -9.61 -6.43
CA GLU A 342 -26.37 -8.85 -7.62
C GLU A 342 -25.47 -7.66 -7.26
N ASP A 343 -25.74 -6.95 -6.17
CA ASP A 343 -24.93 -5.81 -5.76
C ASP A 343 -23.55 -6.30 -5.29
N LEU A 344 -23.53 -7.33 -4.45
CA LEU A 344 -22.29 -7.95 -4.00
C LEU A 344 -21.49 -8.51 -5.18
N PHE A 345 -22.16 -9.19 -6.11
CA PHE A 345 -21.53 -9.68 -7.32
C PHE A 345 -20.91 -8.53 -8.12
N GLY A 346 -21.67 -7.46 -8.38
CA GLY A 346 -21.19 -6.27 -9.08
C GLY A 346 -19.93 -5.67 -8.43
N PHE A 347 -19.97 -5.43 -7.12
CA PHE A 347 -18.81 -4.91 -6.38
C PHE A 347 -17.61 -5.88 -6.42
N ALA A 348 -17.84 -7.19 -6.36
CA ALA A 348 -16.79 -8.19 -6.43
C ALA A 348 -16.26 -8.45 -7.85
N PHE A 349 -17.05 -8.14 -8.88
CA PHE A 349 -16.73 -8.25 -10.30
C PHE A 349 -15.84 -7.10 -10.75
N ASN A 350 -16.16 -5.87 -10.34
CA ASN A 350 -15.49 -4.63 -10.72
C ASN A 350 -14.09 -4.49 -10.09
N LYS A 351 -13.16 -5.30 -10.60
CA LYS A 351 -11.76 -5.36 -10.18
C LYS A 351 -10.88 -4.44 -11.02
N SER A 352 -9.90 -3.81 -10.38
CA SER A 352 -8.98 -2.88 -11.04
C SER A 352 -7.85 -3.53 -11.84
N ASN A 353 -7.69 -4.85 -11.73
CA ASN A 353 -6.68 -5.64 -12.45
C ASN A 353 -7.32 -6.55 -13.52
N LEU A 354 -8.44 -6.09 -14.09
CA LEU A 354 -9.18 -6.74 -15.15
C LEU A 354 -8.93 -5.95 -16.45
N ASP A 355 -8.80 -6.63 -17.58
CA ASP A 355 -8.83 -6.01 -18.89
C ASP A 355 -10.22 -5.41 -19.14
N LEU A 356 -10.31 -4.09 -18.99
CA LEU A 356 -11.57 -3.34 -19.06
C LEU A 356 -12.08 -3.15 -20.48
N GLU A 357 -11.29 -3.46 -21.51
CA GLU A 357 -11.74 -3.39 -22.92
C GLU A 357 -12.74 -4.52 -23.23
N ARG A 358 -12.68 -5.63 -22.48
CA ARG A 358 -13.55 -6.80 -22.67
C ARG A 358 -14.96 -6.62 -22.11
N PHE A 359 -15.25 -5.50 -21.45
CA PHE A 359 -16.51 -5.27 -20.74
C PHE A 359 -17.06 -3.87 -21.03
N ALA A 360 -18.38 -3.75 -21.03
CA ALA A 360 -19.09 -2.50 -21.31
C ALA A 360 -19.10 -1.57 -20.08
N PHE A 361 -17.95 -0.95 -19.79
CA PHE A 361 -17.85 0.10 -18.78
C PHE A 361 -17.96 1.49 -19.40
N LYS A 362 -18.67 2.41 -18.75
CA LYS A 362 -18.60 3.83 -19.08
C LYS A 362 -17.26 4.38 -18.61
N ARG A 363 -16.55 5.10 -19.48
CA ARG A 363 -15.28 5.76 -19.17
C ARG A 363 -15.39 7.24 -19.44
N PHE A 364 -14.73 8.04 -18.62
CA PHE A 364 -14.75 9.49 -18.75
C PHE A 364 -13.31 9.99 -18.95
N ALA A 365 -13.18 11.06 -19.73
CA ALA A 365 -11.87 11.66 -19.99
C ALA A 365 -11.27 12.21 -18.69
N TRP A 366 -9.95 12.35 -18.69
CA TRP A 366 -9.25 13.09 -17.66
C TRP A 366 -9.72 14.54 -17.63
N LYS A 367 -9.97 15.04 -16.42
CA LYS A 367 -9.92 16.47 -16.10
C LYS A 367 -8.49 16.83 -15.70
N LYS A 368 -8.28 17.97 -15.05
CA LYS A 368 -6.95 18.38 -14.61
C LYS A 368 -6.44 17.49 -13.48
N HIS A 369 -7.29 17.15 -12.51
CA HIS A 369 -6.89 16.38 -11.33
C HIS A 369 -7.57 15.03 -11.16
N THR A 370 -8.69 14.80 -11.84
CA THR A 370 -9.52 13.60 -11.65
C THR A 370 -9.89 12.89 -12.95
N GLN A 371 -10.27 11.62 -12.80
CA GLN A 371 -10.86 10.83 -13.88
C GLN A 371 -11.85 9.82 -13.30
N ILE A 372 -13.00 9.61 -13.95
CA ILE A 372 -13.78 8.39 -13.72
C ILE A 372 -13.24 7.33 -14.67
N GLU A 373 -12.39 6.44 -14.14
CA GLU A 373 -11.73 5.37 -14.90
C GLU A 373 -12.76 4.41 -15.50
N ARG A 374 -13.76 4.06 -14.70
CA ARG A 374 -14.90 3.24 -15.11
C ARG A 374 -16.12 3.50 -14.24
N SER A 375 -17.29 3.24 -14.81
CA SER A 375 -18.57 3.27 -14.10
C SER A 375 -19.51 2.20 -14.65
N THR A 376 -20.16 1.48 -13.75
CA THR A 376 -21.38 0.70 -13.98
C THR A 376 -22.63 1.42 -13.46
N CYS A 377 -22.46 2.53 -12.74
CA CYS A 377 -23.57 3.29 -12.19
C CYS A 377 -24.43 3.88 -13.30
N PRO A 378 -25.76 3.64 -13.33
CA PRO A 378 -26.62 4.11 -14.40
C PRO A 378 -26.89 5.62 -14.33
N ASP A 379 -26.77 6.24 -13.15
CA ASP A 379 -27.01 7.67 -12.93
C ASP A 379 -25.77 8.50 -13.32
N ASP A 380 -25.68 8.90 -14.58
CA ASP A 380 -24.58 9.72 -15.09
C ASP A 380 -24.51 11.11 -14.46
N GLU A 381 -25.64 11.66 -14.00
CA GLU A 381 -25.66 12.96 -13.36
C GLU A 381 -25.00 12.89 -11.97
N LEU A 382 -25.29 11.84 -11.20
CA LEU A 382 -24.59 11.59 -9.93
C LEU A 382 -23.08 11.41 -10.14
N VAL A 383 -22.68 10.62 -11.13
CA VAL A 383 -21.25 10.39 -11.45
C VAL A 383 -20.57 11.71 -11.83
N ALA A 384 -21.23 12.53 -12.66
CA ALA A 384 -20.73 13.86 -13.02
C ALA A 384 -20.60 14.78 -11.80
N GLN A 385 -21.63 14.89 -10.95
CA GLN A 385 -21.59 15.70 -9.73
C GLN A 385 -20.47 15.28 -8.78
N VAL A 386 -20.24 13.97 -8.61
CA VAL A 386 -19.14 13.44 -7.80
C VAL A 386 -17.78 13.77 -8.42
N SER A 387 -17.65 13.62 -9.75
CA SER A 387 -16.42 13.98 -10.46
C SER A 387 -16.11 15.47 -10.39
N ASP A 388 -17.10 16.35 -10.57
CA ASP A 388 -16.94 17.80 -10.49
C ASP A 388 -16.51 18.22 -9.08
N CYS A 389 -17.19 17.71 -8.06
CA CYS A 389 -16.84 18.00 -6.67
C CYS A 389 -15.44 17.50 -6.31
N ALA A 390 -15.05 16.30 -6.78
CA ALA A 390 -13.71 15.78 -6.56
C ALA A 390 -12.65 16.63 -7.26
N GLU A 391 -12.92 17.06 -8.50
CA GLU A 391 -12.02 17.93 -9.27
C GLU A 391 -11.75 19.25 -8.54
N GLU A 392 -12.80 19.98 -8.17
CA GLU A 392 -12.71 21.25 -7.43
C GLU A 392 -11.97 21.07 -6.10
N THR A 393 -12.25 19.99 -5.38
CA THR A 393 -11.62 19.73 -4.08
C THR A 393 -10.15 19.35 -4.23
N CYS A 394 -9.81 18.55 -5.24
CA CYS A 394 -8.43 18.21 -5.58
C CYS A 394 -7.62 19.44 -5.97
N GLU A 395 -8.19 20.36 -6.76
CA GLU A 395 -7.52 21.61 -7.13
C GLU A 395 -7.11 22.42 -5.89
N VAL A 396 -8.05 22.61 -4.96
CA VAL A 396 -7.79 23.34 -3.72
C VAL A 396 -6.75 22.63 -2.83
N ILE A 397 -6.88 21.31 -2.67
CA ILE A 397 -5.91 20.51 -1.92
C ILE A 397 -4.51 20.58 -2.54
N ASN A 398 -4.41 20.52 -3.87
CA ASN A 398 -3.14 20.58 -4.57
C ASN A 398 -2.49 21.96 -4.47
N ALA A 399 -3.28 23.04 -4.49
CA ALA A 399 -2.78 24.40 -4.21
C ALA A 399 -2.25 24.54 -2.78
N ALA A 400 -2.96 23.96 -1.80
CA ALA A 400 -2.52 23.93 -0.41
C ALA A 400 -1.22 23.13 -0.24
N LEU A 401 -1.12 21.93 -0.84
CA LEU A 401 0.11 21.13 -0.83
C LEU A 401 1.27 21.85 -1.50
N THR A 402 1.03 22.52 -2.63
CA THR A 402 2.06 23.31 -3.32
C THR A 402 2.58 24.45 -2.44
N SER A 403 1.71 25.09 -1.65
CA SER A 403 2.10 26.13 -0.70
C SER A 403 3.03 25.61 0.40
N TRP A 404 2.88 24.34 0.77
CA TRP A 404 3.84 23.68 1.66
C TRP A 404 5.12 23.29 0.92
N LEU A 405 5.03 22.62 -0.22
CA LEU A 405 6.19 22.06 -0.93
C LEU A 405 7.11 23.15 -1.54
N ASP A 406 6.62 24.37 -1.69
CA ASP A 406 7.41 25.54 -2.06
C ASP A 406 8.44 25.89 -0.95
N ASN A 407 9.71 25.62 -1.23
CA ASN A 407 10.84 25.86 -0.32
C ASN A 407 11.23 27.35 -0.18
N GLY A 408 10.48 28.28 -0.79
CA GLY A 408 10.76 29.72 -0.74
C GLY A 408 10.62 30.36 0.65
N LEU A 409 10.01 29.68 1.62
CA LEU A 409 9.78 30.18 2.98
C LEU A 409 10.49 29.33 4.03
N ALA A 410 11.24 29.97 4.93
CA ALA A 410 11.94 29.29 6.01
C ALA A 410 11.06 29.06 7.25
N ASP A 411 10.06 29.90 7.49
CA ASP A 411 9.21 29.83 8.67
C ASP A 411 8.05 28.84 8.50
N VAL A 412 7.92 27.93 9.46
CA VAL A 412 6.84 26.92 9.50
C VAL A 412 5.49 27.62 9.67
N SER A 413 5.40 28.65 10.52
CA SER A 413 4.14 29.28 10.80
C SER A 413 3.58 30.00 9.57
N GLU A 414 4.42 30.74 8.85
CA GLU A 414 4.04 31.39 7.59
C GLU A 414 3.59 30.37 6.53
N ARG A 415 4.30 29.23 6.40
CA ARG A 415 3.91 28.15 5.47
C ARG A 415 2.56 27.55 5.84
N VAL A 416 2.31 27.27 7.11
CA VAL A 416 1.01 26.74 7.57
C VAL A 416 -0.10 27.75 7.29
N GLU A 417 0.11 29.05 7.53
CA GLU A 417 -0.90 30.05 7.21
C GLU A 417 -1.21 30.14 5.71
N ARG A 418 -0.20 30.01 4.83
CA ARG A 418 -0.45 29.90 3.37
C ARG A 418 -1.28 28.67 3.04
N VAL A 419 -0.99 27.53 3.66
CA VAL A 419 -1.76 26.29 3.50
C VAL A 419 -3.21 26.52 3.94
N ILE A 420 -3.44 27.09 5.13
CA ILE A 420 -4.79 27.35 5.65
C ILE A 420 -5.57 28.32 4.76
N ARG A 421 -4.95 29.41 4.29
CA ARG A 421 -5.57 30.33 3.33
C ARG A 421 -5.93 29.65 2.02
N ALA A 422 -5.07 28.78 1.51
CA ALA A 422 -5.36 28.03 0.29
C ALA A 422 -6.60 27.12 0.44
N LEU A 423 -6.99 26.74 1.66
CA LEU A 423 -8.19 25.92 1.92
C LEU A 423 -9.49 26.74 2.03
N GLU A 424 -9.44 28.08 2.05
CA GLU A 424 -10.63 28.94 2.13
C GLU A 424 -11.73 28.59 1.12
N PRO A 425 -11.44 28.25 -0.16
CA PRO A 425 -12.46 27.89 -1.14
C PRO A 425 -13.30 26.66 -0.74
N LEU A 426 -12.79 25.79 0.14
CA LEU A 426 -13.55 24.64 0.65
C LEU A 426 -14.68 25.05 1.63
N ARG A 427 -14.67 26.30 2.12
CA ARG A 427 -15.65 26.84 3.09
C ARG A 427 -15.76 25.99 4.36
N ILE A 428 -14.61 25.51 4.84
CA ILE A 428 -14.51 24.74 6.08
C ILE A 428 -14.82 25.69 7.25
N GLY A 429 -15.60 25.22 8.23
CA GLY A 429 -15.95 26.02 9.41
C GLY A 429 -14.72 26.45 10.22
N THR A 430 -14.74 27.65 10.80
CA THR A 430 -13.61 28.26 11.51
C THR A 430 -13.00 27.33 12.55
N GLN A 431 -13.82 26.68 13.39
CA GLN A 431 -13.35 25.75 14.42
C GLN A 431 -12.57 24.56 13.82
N THR A 432 -13.00 24.04 12.67
CA THR A 432 -12.31 22.94 11.99
C THR A 432 -11.00 23.42 11.37
N LEU A 433 -10.98 24.60 10.76
CA LEU A 433 -9.76 25.21 10.23
C LEU A 433 -8.73 25.50 11.33
N ASP A 434 -9.18 25.96 12.50
CA ASP A 434 -8.31 26.20 13.66
C ASP A 434 -7.68 24.89 14.14
N GLY A 435 -8.47 23.81 14.21
CA GLY A 435 -7.95 22.48 14.53
C GLY A 435 -6.95 21.96 13.50
N TYR A 436 -7.17 22.22 12.20
CA TYR A 436 -6.19 21.90 11.15
C TYR A 436 -4.91 22.71 11.33
N ARG A 437 -5.01 24.01 11.60
CA ARG A 437 -3.86 24.89 11.82
C ARG A 437 -3.00 24.37 12.97
N GLU A 438 -3.59 24.06 14.11
CA GLU A 438 -2.88 23.55 15.29
C GLU A 438 -2.10 22.25 14.98
N GLN A 439 -2.76 21.29 14.32
CA GLN A 439 -2.14 20.01 13.95
C GLN A 439 -0.99 20.19 12.96
N LEU A 440 -1.17 21.05 11.94
CA LEU A 440 -0.16 21.32 10.93
C LEU A 440 1.04 22.07 11.50
N LEU A 441 0.82 23.05 12.40
CA LEU A 441 1.90 23.75 13.11
C LEU A 441 2.69 22.78 13.98
N ALA A 442 2.01 21.93 14.76
CA ALA A 442 2.68 20.94 15.61
C ALA A 442 3.55 19.99 14.78
N ALA A 443 3.03 19.48 13.66
CA ALA A 443 3.76 18.58 12.77
C ALA A 443 4.93 19.27 12.04
N GLY A 444 4.73 20.49 11.55
CA GLY A 444 5.77 21.29 10.92
C GLY A 444 6.92 21.64 11.88
N ASN A 445 6.58 22.02 13.12
CA ASN A 445 7.56 22.30 14.16
C ASN A 445 8.31 21.04 14.59
N ALA A 446 7.61 19.92 14.78
CA ALA A 446 8.25 18.63 15.07
C ALA A 446 9.23 18.24 13.96
N GLN A 447 8.85 18.46 12.69
CA GLN A 447 9.71 18.19 11.53
C GLN A 447 10.97 19.07 11.50
N CYS A 448 10.88 20.35 11.84
CA CYS A 448 12.03 21.24 11.97
C CYS A 448 12.88 20.95 13.23
N ALA A 449 12.25 20.41 14.27
CA ALA A 449 12.90 19.96 15.49
C ALA A 449 13.61 18.60 15.35
N VAL A 450 13.48 17.89 14.22
CA VAL A 450 14.25 16.68 13.92
C VAL A 450 15.73 17.03 13.61
N GLY A 451 16.43 17.53 14.62
CA GLY A 451 17.68 16.92 15.06
C GLY A 451 17.39 15.56 15.74
N PRO A 452 18.41 14.83 16.21
CA PRO A 452 18.23 13.47 16.69
C PRO A 452 17.25 13.43 17.87
N SER A 453 16.25 12.55 17.75
CA SER A 453 15.20 12.26 18.73
C SER A 453 15.67 12.27 20.20
N THR A 454 14.98 13.08 20.99
CA THR A 454 15.05 13.21 22.45
C THR A 454 14.26 12.09 23.16
N SER A 455 14.63 10.83 22.97
CA SER A 455 14.18 9.76 23.88
C SER A 455 15.25 9.50 24.95
N LEU A 456 14.82 9.37 26.20
CA LEU A 456 15.63 8.91 27.35
C LEU A 456 16.01 7.42 27.15
N GLY A 457 16.76 7.12 26.10
CA GLY A 457 17.21 5.77 25.73
C GLY A 457 18.61 5.46 26.24
N THR A 458 18.93 4.18 26.37
CA THR A 458 20.28 3.65 26.67
C THR A 458 21.32 4.22 25.69
N PRO A 459 22.54 4.56 26.14
CA PRO A 459 23.58 5.08 25.27
C PRO A 459 23.88 4.13 24.10
N LEU A 460 23.80 4.64 22.87
CA LEU A 460 24.04 3.87 21.66
C LEU A 460 25.40 4.22 21.07
N LEU A 461 26.33 3.25 21.07
CA LEU A 461 27.60 3.39 20.36
C LEU A 461 27.33 3.40 18.84
N LEU A 462 27.71 4.49 18.17
CA LEU A 462 27.53 4.65 16.73
C LEU A 462 28.75 4.18 15.93
N GLU A 463 29.95 4.57 16.37
CA GLU A 463 31.22 4.26 15.71
C GLU A 463 32.40 4.54 16.66
N SER A 464 33.58 4.00 16.37
CA SER A 464 34.84 4.34 17.04
C SER A 464 35.84 4.88 16.01
N ILE A 465 36.36 6.08 16.26
CA ILE A 465 37.34 6.78 15.40
C ILE A 465 38.62 6.98 16.21
N GLY A 466 39.68 6.26 15.82
CA GLY A 466 40.95 6.29 16.56
C GLY A 466 40.74 5.88 18.02
N THR A 467 41.09 6.78 18.95
CA THR A 467 40.94 6.60 20.40
C THR A 467 39.62 7.14 20.96
N THR A 468 38.66 7.51 20.11
CA THR A 468 37.40 8.15 20.52
C THR A 468 36.19 7.33 20.06
N ASN A 469 35.29 7.02 21.00
CA ASN A 469 33.98 6.42 20.74
C ASN A 469 32.93 7.51 20.50
N ILE A 470 32.09 7.33 19.49
CA ILE A 470 30.97 8.22 19.18
C ILE A 470 29.70 7.58 19.70
N VAL A 471 29.06 8.20 20.68
CA VAL A 471 27.86 7.66 21.33
C VAL A 471 26.70 8.64 21.19
N ALA A 472 25.53 8.16 20.80
CA ALA A 472 24.28 8.92 20.86
C ALA A 472 23.57 8.64 22.19
N TYR A 473 23.21 9.70 22.92
CA TYR A 473 22.46 9.59 24.17
C TYR A 473 21.71 10.89 24.46
N GLY A 474 20.45 10.81 24.91
CA GLY A 474 19.70 11.98 25.40
C GLY A 474 19.62 13.17 24.43
N GLY A 475 19.52 12.95 23.12
CA GLY A 475 19.47 14.01 22.10
C GLY A 475 20.83 14.65 21.75
N HIS A 476 21.93 14.13 22.28
CA HIS A 476 23.28 14.60 21.99
C HIS A 476 24.17 13.49 21.41
N TYR A 477 25.21 13.91 20.71
CA TYR A 477 26.33 13.06 20.30
C TYR A 477 27.53 13.36 21.17
N TYR A 478 28.12 12.31 21.72
CA TYR A 478 29.29 12.35 22.59
C TYR A 478 30.49 11.74 21.87
N GLY A 479 31.59 12.50 21.79
CA GLY A 479 32.92 11.98 21.49
C GLY A 479 33.61 11.65 22.80
N LEU A 480 33.75 10.37 23.10
CA LEU A 480 34.24 9.85 24.37
C LEU A 480 35.61 9.22 24.18
N PRO A 481 36.68 9.79 24.78
CA PRO A 481 37.98 9.14 24.78
C PRO A 481 37.90 7.75 25.42
N GLN A 482 38.38 6.73 24.72
CA GLN A 482 38.36 5.33 25.20
C GLN A 482 39.13 5.16 26.50
N ALA A 483 40.13 6.02 26.77
CA ALA A 483 40.89 6.05 28.00
C ALA A 483 40.05 6.34 29.26
N LEU A 484 38.84 6.86 29.11
CA LEU A 484 37.92 7.10 30.23
C LEU A 484 37.29 5.82 30.79
N GLY A 485 37.40 4.69 30.09
CA GLY A 485 36.87 3.41 30.55
C GLY A 485 35.34 3.36 30.54
N ALA A 486 34.76 2.60 31.48
CA ALA A 486 33.31 2.47 31.60
C ALA A 486 32.68 3.76 32.11
N LEU A 487 31.65 4.25 31.43
CA LEU A 487 30.98 5.52 31.74
C LEU A 487 29.52 5.28 32.11
N ASP A 488 29.07 5.96 33.16
CA ASP A 488 27.68 5.98 33.59
C ASP A 488 26.98 7.24 33.10
N PHE A 489 26.13 7.09 32.07
CA PHE A 489 25.38 8.17 31.45
C PHE A 489 24.20 8.68 32.29
N SER A 490 23.92 8.06 33.44
CA SER A 490 22.99 8.63 34.42
C SER A 490 23.60 9.81 35.20
N SER A 491 24.91 10.01 35.08
CA SER A 491 25.67 11.14 35.64
C SER A 491 26.04 12.19 34.59
N ASP A 492 26.40 13.41 34.99
CA ASP A 492 26.79 14.48 34.06
C ASP A 492 28.20 14.25 33.48
N ILE A 493 28.31 13.37 32.50
CA ILE A 493 29.59 13.00 31.86
C ILE A 493 30.19 14.12 30.98
N ARG A 494 29.46 15.21 30.75
CA ARG A 494 29.90 16.34 29.91
C ARG A 494 31.11 17.07 30.46
N GLN A 495 31.37 16.93 31.76
CA GLN A 495 32.48 17.58 32.45
C GLN A 495 33.77 16.74 32.45
N LEU A 496 33.73 15.51 31.93
CA LEU A 496 34.90 14.64 31.92
C LEU A 496 35.95 15.11 30.89
N PRO A 497 37.25 15.02 31.21
CA PRO A 497 38.31 15.49 30.32
C PRO A 497 38.26 14.82 28.94
N GLY A 498 38.28 15.64 27.89
CA GLY A 498 38.30 15.18 26.50
C GLY A 498 36.94 14.74 25.95
N VAL A 499 35.87 14.76 26.76
CA VAL A 499 34.51 14.54 26.26
C VAL A 499 34.08 15.73 25.40
N GLN A 500 33.72 15.46 24.16
CA GLN A 500 33.17 16.45 23.24
C GLN A 500 31.68 16.16 23.04
N VAL A 501 30.85 17.20 23.02
CA VAL A 501 29.40 17.03 22.83
C VAL A 501 28.90 17.94 21.73
N ASP A 502 27.99 17.46 20.90
CA ASP A 502 27.27 18.25 19.91
C ASP A 502 25.84 17.76 19.74
N GLU A 503 24.96 18.64 19.28
CA GLU A 503 23.59 18.28 18.88
C GLU A 503 23.56 17.70 17.45
N ARG A 504 24.64 17.88 16.67
CA ARG A 504 24.76 17.39 15.29
C ARG A 504 26.01 16.51 15.12
N LEU A 505 25.80 15.27 14.69
CA LEU A 505 26.87 14.30 14.45
C LEU A 505 27.94 14.82 13.48
N ALA A 506 27.54 15.52 12.42
CA ALA A 506 28.46 16.07 11.43
C ALA A 506 29.47 17.05 12.04
N ASN A 507 29.04 17.90 12.99
CA ASN A 507 29.90 18.87 13.67
C ASN A 507 30.89 18.16 14.60
N LEU A 508 30.41 17.18 15.36
CA LEU A 508 31.25 16.37 16.23
C LEU A 508 32.31 15.62 15.43
N LEU A 509 31.91 14.97 14.33
CA LEU A 509 32.82 14.24 13.45
C LEU A 509 33.85 15.15 12.80
N ALA A 510 33.48 16.38 12.40
CA ALA A 510 34.43 17.35 11.87
C ALA A 510 35.50 17.69 12.92
N ARG A 511 35.12 17.92 14.18
CA ARG A 511 36.10 18.22 15.25
C ARG A 511 37.01 17.05 15.56
N ILE A 512 36.49 15.83 15.57
CA ILE A 512 37.26 14.62 15.90
C ILE A 512 38.20 14.22 14.76
N LYS A 513 37.82 14.42 13.50
CA LYS A 513 38.66 14.10 12.34
C LYS A 513 39.78 15.10 12.06
N HIS A 514 39.75 16.26 12.73
CA HIS A 514 40.77 17.30 12.64
C HIS A 514 41.68 17.39 13.87
N GLN A 515 41.57 16.43 14.80
CA GLN A 515 42.53 16.15 15.87
C GLN A 515 43.40 14.96 15.47
#